data_AF-A0A9D1ZCQ9-F1
#
_entry.id   AF-A0A9D1ZCQ9-F1
#
_cell.length_a   1.000
_cell.length_b   1.000
_cell.length_c   1.000
_cell.angle_alpha   90.00
_cell.angle_beta   90.00
_cell.angle_gamma   90.00
#
_symmetry.space_group_name_H-M   'P 1'
#
loop_
_entity.id
_entity.type
_entity.pdbx_description
1 polymer ?
#
loop_
_entity_poly.entity_id
_entity_poly.type
_entity_poly.pdbx_seq_one_letter_code
_entity_poly.pdbx_strand_id
1 'polypeptide(L)'
;MIVSQDGTRRITAEELDERFDNGEELDEFFDTEHPRRIEPDSDAIFTVTLTKKINLDLPLDMVEQIDAQARRIGQPRQSLLRTWIWERLRREQELDLRLGVSPMTCRQSAAAPESATASAPVTPAQAM
;
A
#
# COMPACT_ATOMS: atom_id res chain seq x y z
N MET A 1 -16.83 1.91 -21.78
CA MET A 1 -16.16 1.54 -23.05
C MET A 1 -14.67 1.56 -22.80
N ILE A 2 -14.00 0.46 -23.13
CA ILE A 2 -12.56 0.27 -22.98
C ILE A 2 -11.95 0.42 -24.37
N VAL A 3 -10.83 1.15 -24.47
CA VAL A 3 -10.17 1.48 -25.73
C VAL A 3 -8.81 0.80 -25.72
N SER A 4 -8.45 0.15 -26.83
CA SER A 4 -7.13 -0.44 -27.01
C SER A 4 -6.05 0.65 -27.03
N GLN A 5 -4.81 0.28 -26.65
CA GLN A 5 -3.65 1.17 -26.64
C GLN A 5 -3.42 1.86 -28.00
N ASP A 6 -3.70 1.16 -29.10
CA ASP A 6 -3.53 1.68 -30.47
C ASP A 6 -4.71 2.57 -30.93
N GLY A 7 -5.71 2.81 -30.08
CA GLY A 7 -6.91 3.60 -30.39
C GLY A 7 -7.82 3.01 -31.47
N THR A 8 -7.46 1.85 -32.03
CA THR A 8 -8.08 1.25 -33.22
C THR A 8 -9.29 0.38 -32.87
N ARG A 9 -9.32 -0.18 -31.65
CA ARG A 9 -10.38 -1.09 -31.18
C ARG A 9 -11.05 -0.55 -29.92
N ARG A 10 -12.37 -0.72 -29.83
CA ARG A 10 -13.20 -0.31 -28.70
C ARG A 10 -14.13 -1.46 -28.34
N ILE A 11 -14.19 -1.82 -27.07
CA ILE A 11 -15.08 -2.86 -26.54
C ILE A 11 -15.87 -2.34 -25.34
N THR A 12 -16.99 -2.99 -25.04
CA THR A 12 -17.75 -2.78 -23.82
C THR A 12 -17.11 -3.52 -22.63
N ALA A 13 -17.58 -3.23 -21.41
CA ALA A 13 -17.09 -3.94 -20.23
C ALA A 13 -17.57 -5.40 -20.22
N GLU A 14 -18.78 -5.66 -20.71
CA GLU A 14 -19.37 -7.00 -20.83
C GLU A 14 -18.55 -7.87 -21.80
N GLU A 15 -18.17 -7.32 -22.97
CA GLU A 15 -17.32 -8.03 -23.93
C GLU A 15 -15.89 -8.29 -23.41
N LEU A 16 -15.37 -7.44 -22.53
CA LEU A 16 -14.08 -7.70 -21.89
C LEU A 16 -14.19 -8.92 -20.95
N ASP A 17 -15.24 -8.96 -20.14
CA ASP A 17 -15.47 -10.02 -19.14
C ASP A 17 -15.62 -11.39 -19.81
N GLU A 18 -16.42 -11.46 -20.88
CA GLU A 18 -16.60 -12.70 -21.65
C GLU A 18 -15.29 -13.19 -22.28
N ARG A 19 -14.48 -12.28 -22.84
CA ARG A 19 -13.18 -12.64 -23.45
C ARG A 19 -12.16 -13.06 -22.41
N PHE A 20 -12.18 -12.43 -21.23
CA PHE A 20 -11.34 -12.82 -20.10
C PHE A 20 -11.67 -14.22 -19.61
N ASP A 21 -12.96 -14.53 -19.44
CA ASP A 21 -13.43 -15.86 -19.02
C ASP A 21 -13.15 -16.96 -20.06
N ASN A 22 -13.15 -16.60 -21.35
CA ASN A 22 -12.78 -17.50 -22.45
C ASN A 22 -11.26 -17.70 -22.59
N GLY A 23 -10.44 -16.99 -21.82
CA GLY A 23 -8.98 -17.08 -21.88
C GLY A 23 -8.36 -16.46 -23.13
N GLU A 24 -9.02 -15.47 -23.73
CA GLU A 24 -8.47 -14.71 -24.86
C GLU A 24 -7.37 -13.74 -24.42
N GLU A 25 -6.40 -13.48 -25.31
CA GLU A 25 -5.33 -12.51 -25.07
C GLU A 25 -5.90 -11.08 -25.12
N LEU A 26 -5.79 -10.35 -24.01
CA LEU A 26 -6.32 -8.99 -23.84
C LEU A 26 -5.22 -7.93 -23.66
N ASP A 27 -3.96 -8.28 -23.90
CA ASP A 27 -2.78 -7.41 -23.73
C ASP A 27 -2.92 -6.07 -24.46
N GLU A 28 -3.62 -6.07 -25.61
CA GLU A 28 -3.92 -4.85 -26.39
C GLU A 28 -4.75 -3.79 -25.64
N PHE A 29 -5.41 -4.16 -24.55
CA PHE A 29 -6.26 -3.29 -23.71
C PHE A 29 -5.61 -2.94 -22.37
N PHE A 30 -4.51 -3.60 -21.98
CA PHE A 30 -3.83 -3.37 -20.71
C PHE A 30 -2.46 -2.71 -20.91
N ASP A 31 -2.28 -1.49 -20.39
CA ASP A 31 -0.99 -0.79 -20.39
C ASP A 31 -0.02 -1.47 -19.40
N THR A 32 0.77 -2.41 -19.92
CA THR A 32 1.81 -3.14 -19.18
C THR A 32 3.09 -2.31 -19.01
N GLU A 33 3.28 -1.25 -19.79
CA GLU A 33 4.46 -0.39 -19.73
C GLU A 33 4.39 0.60 -18.55
N HIS A 34 3.19 1.08 -18.21
CA HIS A 34 2.94 1.99 -17.09
C HIS A 34 1.82 1.50 -16.17
N PRO A 35 1.97 0.35 -15.49
CA PRO A 35 0.95 -0.14 -14.57
C PRO A 35 0.78 0.85 -13.42
N ARG A 36 -0.32 1.62 -13.47
CA ARG A 36 -0.68 2.52 -12.39
C ARG A 36 -1.19 1.68 -11.24
N ARG A 37 -0.34 1.48 -10.22
CA ARG A 37 -0.77 0.91 -8.94
C ARG A 37 -1.75 1.88 -8.30
N ILE A 38 -3.05 1.59 -8.43
CA ILE A 38 -4.07 2.18 -7.59
C ILE A 38 -3.86 1.52 -6.23
N GLU A 39 -3.20 2.23 -5.32
CA GLU A 39 -3.20 1.79 -3.93
C GLU A 39 -4.66 1.70 -3.49
N PRO A 40 -5.11 0.58 -2.92
CA PRO A 40 -6.46 0.52 -2.39
C PRO A 40 -6.57 1.63 -1.35
N ASP A 41 -7.70 2.34 -1.39
CA ASP A 41 -7.97 3.52 -0.58
C ASP A 41 -7.46 3.34 0.86
N SER A 42 -7.07 4.44 1.50
CA SER A 42 -6.58 4.51 2.89
C SER A 42 -7.45 3.81 3.96
N ASP A 43 -8.62 3.29 3.57
CA ASP A 43 -9.53 2.46 4.37
C ASP A 43 -9.31 0.93 4.19
N ALA A 44 -8.42 0.48 3.30
CA ALA A 44 -8.02 -0.92 3.16
C ALA A 44 -7.09 -1.32 4.31
N ILE A 45 -7.71 -1.82 5.37
CA ILE A 45 -7.17 -2.17 6.70
C ILE A 45 -5.95 -3.12 6.72
N PHE A 46 -5.49 -3.65 5.59
CA PHE A 46 -4.41 -4.63 5.61
C PHE A 46 -3.60 -4.71 4.31
N THR A 47 -3.19 -3.58 3.73
CA THR A 47 -2.15 -3.64 2.69
C THR A 47 -0.77 -3.69 3.36
N VAL A 48 0.06 -4.66 2.98
CA VAL A 48 1.44 -4.89 3.47
C VAL A 48 2.25 -3.59 3.38
N THR A 49 2.19 -2.83 4.47
CA THR A 49 2.93 -1.59 4.66
C THR A 49 4.21 -1.96 5.39
N LEU A 50 5.34 -1.36 5.03
CA LEU A 50 6.60 -1.51 5.77
C LEU A 50 6.38 -1.21 7.27
N THR A 51 6.29 -2.24 8.10
CA THR A 51 6.05 -2.07 9.54
C THR A 51 7.34 -1.69 10.25
N LYS A 52 7.41 -0.48 10.82
CA LYS A 52 8.52 -0.08 11.70
C LYS A 52 8.20 -0.49 13.15
N LYS A 53 9.11 -1.26 13.78
CA LYS A 53 9.02 -1.58 15.21
C LYS A 53 9.40 -0.36 16.05
N ILE A 54 8.62 -0.12 17.09
CA ILE A 54 8.84 0.96 18.06
C ILE A 54 8.82 0.33 19.45
N ASN A 55 9.83 0.61 20.27
CA ASN A 55 9.84 0.24 21.68
C ASN A 55 9.27 1.40 22.48
N LEU A 56 8.31 1.12 23.35
CA LEU A 56 7.64 2.11 24.19
C LEU A 56 7.61 1.57 25.61
N ASP A 57 8.02 2.40 26.57
CA ASP A 57 7.89 2.10 27.99
C ASP A 57 6.58 2.70 28.50
N LEU A 58 5.75 1.86 29.13
CA LEU A 58 4.46 2.25 29.70
C LEU A 58 4.45 1.91 31.20
N PRO A 59 3.77 2.71 32.05
CA PRO A 59 3.57 2.37 33.46
C PRO A 59 2.89 1.01 33.62
N LEU A 60 3.26 0.26 34.66
CA LEU A 60 2.75 -1.09 34.89
C LEU A 60 1.22 -1.13 35.00
N ASP A 61 0.64 -0.21 35.77
CA ASP A 61 -0.82 -0.09 35.94
C ASP A 61 -1.55 0.09 34.60
N MET A 62 -0.97 0.86 33.68
CA MET A 62 -1.54 1.06 32.35
C MET A 62 -1.51 -0.22 31.52
N VAL A 63 -0.40 -0.99 31.58
CA VAL A 63 -0.29 -2.27 30.86
C VAL A 63 -1.28 -3.30 31.40
N GLU A 64 -1.49 -3.36 32.70
CA GLU A 64 -2.46 -4.26 33.33
C GLU A 64 -3.89 -3.95 32.88
N GLN A 65 -4.25 -2.66 32.78
CA GLN A 65 -5.54 -2.23 32.25
C GLN A 65 -5.71 -2.62 30.77
N ILE A 66 -4.68 -2.44 29.94
CA ILE A 66 -4.69 -2.86 28.54
C ILE A 66 -4.90 -4.38 28.44
N ASP A 67 -4.21 -5.16 29.28
CA ASP A 67 -4.33 -6.62 29.29
C ASP A 67 -5.71 -7.11 29.73
N ALA A 68 -6.34 -6.41 30.67
CA ALA A 68 -7.72 -6.69 31.05
C ALA A 68 -8.69 -6.47 29.86
N GLN A 69 -8.52 -5.38 29.11
CA GLN A 69 -9.33 -5.10 27.92
C GLN A 69 -9.06 -6.09 26.79
N ALA A 70 -7.78 -6.41 26.54
CA ALA A 70 -7.35 -7.39 25.55
C ALA A 70 -7.98 -8.75 25.80
N ARG A 71 -7.97 -9.21 27.05
CA ARG A 71 -8.62 -10.46 27.48
C ARG A 71 -10.14 -10.42 27.29
N ARG A 72 -10.79 -9.29 27.62
CA ARG A 72 -12.23 -9.13 27.48
C ARG A 72 -12.70 -9.18 26.03
N ILE A 73 -11.91 -8.62 25.10
CA ILE A 73 -12.21 -8.57 23.66
C ILE A 73 -11.68 -9.82 22.94
N GLY A 74 -10.80 -10.59 23.58
CA GLY A 74 -10.17 -11.78 22.99
C GLY A 74 -9.09 -11.45 21.96
N GLN A 75 -8.49 -10.26 22.04
CA GLN A 75 -7.43 -9.84 21.12
C GLN A 75 -6.05 -9.83 21.81
N PRO A 76 -4.96 -10.10 21.08
CA PRO A 76 -3.61 -9.87 21.59
C PRO A 76 -3.35 -8.39 21.89
N ARG A 77 -2.57 -8.09 22.94
CA ARG A 77 -2.20 -6.71 23.34
C ARG A 77 -1.74 -5.84 22.18
N GLN A 78 -0.85 -6.38 21.34
CA GLN A 78 -0.28 -5.68 20.17
C GLN A 78 -1.34 -5.33 19.11
N SER A 79 -2.36 -6.17 18.94
CA SER A 79 -3.46 -5.90 18.02
C SER A 79 -4.34 -4.78 18.57
N LEU A 80 -4.73 -4.88 19.85
CA LEU A 80 -5.57 -3.89 20.50
C LEU A 80 -4.94 -2.49 20.48
N LEU A 81 -3.64 -2.42 20.82
CA LEU A 81 -2.89 -1.16 20.80
C LEU A 81 -2.83 -0.54 19.40
N ARG A 82 -2.64 -1.35 18.35
CA ARG A 82 -2.63 -0.84 16.97
C ARG A 82 -3.98 -0.22 16.61
N THR A 83 -5.08 -0.89 16.95
CA THR A 83 -6.43 -0.39 16.70
C THR A 83 -6.67 0.94 17.42
N TRP A 84 -6.36 1.02 18.72
CA TRP A 84 -6.55 2.25 19.49
C TRP A 84 -5.71 3.42 18.98
N ILE A 85 -4.44 3.16 18.61
CA ILE A 85 -3.57 4.20 18.03
C ILE A 85 -4.16 4.69 16.70
N TRP A 86 -4.60 3.77 15.84
CA TRP A 86 -5.18 4.13 14.55
C TRP A 86 -6.46 4.95 14.72
N GLU A 87 -7.36 4.55 15.61
CA GLU A 87 -8.59 5.28 15.91
C GLU A 87 -8.30 6.69 16.44
N ARG A 88 -7.30 6.82 17.33
CA ARG A 88 -6.89 8.12 17.88
C ARG A 88 -6.31 9.00 16.78
N LEU A 89 -5.43 8.48 15.93
CA LEU A 89 -4.83 9.20 14.80
C LEU A 89 -5.88 9.65 13.78
N ARG A 90 -6.83 8.76 13.42
CA ARG A 90 -7.93 9.09 12.50
C ARG A 90 -8.79 10.22 13.06
N ARG A 91 -9.07 10.20 14.36
CA ARG A 91 -9.84 11.27 15.02
C ARG A 91 -9.09 12.61 15.01
N GLU A 92 -7.79 12.62 15.28
CA GLU A 92 -6.99 13.85 15.22
C GLU A 92 -6.93 14.40 13.79
N GLN A 93 -6.75 13.55 12.78
CA GLN A 93 -6.79 13.97 11.38
C GLN A 93 -8.14 14.57 10.99
N GLU A 94 -9.24 13.97 11.45
CA GLU A 94 -10.58 14.52 11.22
C GLU A 94 -10.75 15.89 11.91
N LEU A 95 -10.21 16.07 13.11
CA LEU A 95 -10.23 17.35 13.82
C LEU A 95 -9.38 18.41 13.10
N ASP A 96 -8.19 18.06 12.63
CA ASP A 96 -7.32 18.95 11.87
C ASP A 96 -8.03 19.47 10.62
N LEU A 97 -8.70 18.57 9.88
CA LEU A 97 -9.51 18.93 8.71
C LEU A 97 -10.63 19.91 9.07
N ARG A 98 -11.32 19.68 10.19
CA ARG A 98 -12.40 20.57 10.66
C ARG A 98 -11.88 21.95 11.07
N LEU A 99 -10.64 22.02 11.56
CA LEU A 99 -10.00 23.26 11.99
C LEU A 99 -9.27 23.99 10.84
N GLY A 100 -9.28 23.43 9.63
CA GLY A 100 -8.57 24.00 8.47
C GLY A 100 -7.05 23.89 8.58
N VAL A 101 -6.55 23.00 9.43
CA VAL A 101 -5.13 22.66 9.51
C VAL A 101 -4.85 21.66 8.39
N SER A 102 -3.85 21.94 7.55
CA SER A 102 -3.46 21.00 6.49
C SER A 102 -3.10 19.64 7.11
N PRO A 103 -3.70 18.53 6.65
CA PRO A 103 -3.42 17.22 7.21
C PRO A 103 -1.93 16.92 7.06
N MET A 104 -1.30 16.42 8.12
CA MET A 104 0.10 16.00 8.05
C MET A 104 0.24 14.95 6.95
N THR A 105 0.91 15.31 5.86
CA THR A 105 1.26 14.35 4.81
C THR A 105 2.24 13.37 5.43
N CYS A 106 1.74 12.21 5.87
CA CYS A 106 2.61 11.10 6.25
C CYS A 106 3.35 10.70 4.98
N ARG A 107 4.60 11.13 4.86
CA ARG A 107 5.47 10.81 3.73
C ARG A 107 5.56 9.29 3.68
N GLN A 108 4.76 8.68 2.79
CA GLN A 108 5.01 7.32 2.36
C GLN A 108 6.46 7.31 1.89
N SER A 109 7.25 6.42 2.47
CA SER A 109 8.65 6.22 2.14
C SER A 109 8.82 6.22 0.62
N ALA A 110 9.41 7.29 0.09
CA ALA A 110 9.92 7.32 -1.27
C ALA A 110 11.04 6.29 -1.36
N ALA A 111 10.71 5.06 -1.71
CA ALA A 111 11.66 4.16 -2.36
C ALA A 111 11.64 4.57 -3.84
N ALA A 112 12.44 5.57 -4.18
CA ALA A 112 12.79 5.83 -5.57
C ALA A 112 13.47 4.56 -6.13
N PRO A 113 13.07 4.04 -7.30
CA PRO A 113 13.96 3.15 -8.03
C PRO A 113 15.12 4.03 -8.50
N GLU A 114 16.32 3.77 -7.98
CA GLU A 114 17.57 4.33 -8.49
C GLU A 114 17.79 3.78 -9.91
N SER A 115 17.16 4.42 -10.89
CA SER A 115 17.44 4.18 -12.30
C SER A 115 18.69 4.96 -12.69
N ALA A 116 19.56 4.24 -13.40
CA ALA A 116 20.68 4.71 -14.21
C ALA A 116 22.04 4.85 -13.51
N THR A 117 23.01 4.03 -13.90
CA THR A 117 23.79 4.32 -15.13
C THR A 117 24.64 3.12 -15.55
N ALA A 118 24.29 2.60 -16.74
CA ALA A 118 25.13 2.14 -17.83
C ALA A 118 26.50 1.46 -17.59
N SER A 119 26.64 0.37 -18.36
CA SER A 119 27.80 0.01 -19.18
C SER A 119 28.79 -1.01 -18.63
N ALA A 120 28.67 -2.22 -19.18
CA ALA A 120 29.77 -3.17 -19.36
C ALA A 120 30.93 -2.54 -20.18
N PRO A 121 32.14 -3.12 -20.23
CA PRO A 121 32.33 -4.45 -20.83
C PRO A 121 33.20 -5.42 -20.02
N VAL A 122 32.93 -6.69 -20.28
CA VAL A 122 33.78 -7.84 -20.01
C VAL A 122 35.13 -7.66 -20.70
N THR A 123 36.21 -7.82 -19.95
CA THR A 123 37.55 -8.09 -20.51
C THR A 123 38.08 -9.36 -19.86
N PRO A 124 38.38 -10.43 -20.62
CA PRO A 124 39.16 -11.54 -20.11
C PRO A 124 40.64 -11.18 -20.27
N ALA A 125 41.36 -11.01 -19.16
CA ALA A 125 42.80 -10.85 -19.18
C ALA A 125 43.46 -12.12 -18.64
N GLN A 126 44.11 -12.83 -19.57
CA GLN A 126 45.11 -13.87 -19.33
C GLN A 126 46.30 -13.36 -18.51
N ALA A 127 47.07 -14.33 -18.00
CA ALA A 127 48.48 -14.30 -17.57
C ALA A 127 48.76 -14.08 -16.07
N MET A 128 48.91 -15.16 -15.29
CA MET A 128 50.17 -15.90 -15.05
C MET A 128 49.87 -17.15 -14.20
#